data_AF-A0A2V9HCC1-F1
#
_entry.id   AF-A0A2V9HCC1-F1
#
_cell.length_a   1.000
_cell.length_b   1.000
_cell.length_c   1.000
_cell.angle_alpha   90.00
_cell.angle_beta   90.00
_cell.angle_gamma   90.00
#
_symmetry.space_group_name_H-M   'P 1'
#
loop_
_entity.id
_entity.type
_entity.pdbx_description
1 polymer ?
#
loop_
_entity_poly.entity_id
_entity_poly.type
_entity_poly.pdbx_seq_one_letter_code
_entity_poly.pdbx_strand_id
1 'polypeptide(L)'
;MKFHVWFGALLLMTLAGAAACRKNAESAKADPLLSAYDTEADWNDAQHVVPLSFQQAQGKRIFYQQCVWCHADSTPAGPSNRSNLTPVPPLLNDRATLNAESDEYMQNIVALGGTAMGKSAMMPPYGRMLSAEEIRSVVAFTRAIAQPPYQPPARAESQYSAK
;
A
#
# COMPACT_ATOMS: atom_id res chain seq x y z
N MET A 1 -28.11 -38.34 71.73
CA MET A 1 -28.66 -37.04 71.29
C MET A 1 -28.46 -36.91 69.79
N LYS A 2 -29.47 -36.35 69.12
CA LYS A 2 -29.85 -36.38 67.69
C LYS A 2 -28.71 -36.29 66.66
N PHE A 3 -28.65 -37.28 65.77
CA PHE A 3 -28.09 -37.18 64.42
C PHE A 3 -29.06 -36.39 63.53
N HIS A 4 -28.56 -35.46 62.72
CA HIS A 4 -29.29 -34.90 61.58
C HIS A 4 -28.37 -34.85 60.36
N VAL A 5 -28.88 -35.49 59.30
CA VAL A 5 -28.38 -35.58 57.94
C VAL A 5 -28.98 -34.41 57.16
N TRP A 6 -28.23 -33.71 56.30
CA TRP A 6 -28.77 -33.33 54.98
C TRP A 6 -27.71 -32.89 53.95
N PHE A 7 -27.70 -33.66 52.85
CA PHE A 7 -27.52 -33.31 51.43
C PHE A 7 -27.03 -31.91 51.05
N GLY A 8 -26.05 -31.86 50.13
CA GLY A 8 -25.80 -30.62 49.39
C GLY A 8 -24.67 -30.67 48.36
N ALA A 9 -25.00 -31.19 47.18
CA ALA A 9 -24.46 -30.81 45.87
C ALA A 9 -22.94 -30.93 45.58
N LEU A 10 -22.63 -31.92 44.73
CA LEU A 10 -21.55 -31.85 43.75
C LEU A 10 -21.58 -30.51 43.01
N LEU A 11 -20.44 -29.83 42.91
CA LEU A 11 -20.11 -29.04 41.73
C LEU A 11 -18.60 -29.11 41.47
N LEU A 12 -18.20 -30.16 40.75
CA LEU A 12 -16.96 -30.21 40.00
C LEU A 12 -17.04 -29.11 38.94
N MET A 13 -16.44 -27.95 39.24
CA MET A 13 -16.31 -26.87 38.28
C MET A 13 -15.21 -27.25 37.29
N THR A 14 -15.62 -27.93 36.22
CA THR A 14 -14.82 -28.21 35.04
C THR A 14 -14.47 -26.89 34.36
N LEU A 15 -13.22 -26.46 34.49
CA LEU A 15 -12.64 -25.42 33.64
C LEU A 15 -12.46 -25.99 32.22
N ALA A 16 -13.57 -26.03 31.48
CA ALA A 16 -13.58 -26.25 30.04
C ALA A 16 -12.91 -25.05 29.34
N GLY A 17 -12.01 -25.39 28.41
CA GLY A 17 -11.07 -24.46 27.80
C GLY A 17 -11.72 -23.32 27.00
N ALA A 18 -11.19 -22.12 27.20
CA ALA A 18 -11.20 -21.08 26.20
C ALA A 18 -9.91 -21.20 25.38
N ALA A 19 -9.90 -22.15 24.43
CA ALA A 19 -9.04 -22.05 23.25
C ALA A 19 -9.55 -20.87 22.41
N ALA A 20 -9.30 -19.65 22.88
CA ALA A 20 -9.50 -18.46 22.09
C ALA A 20 -8.43 -18.48 21.00
N CYS A 21 -8.87 -18.76 19.77
CA CYS A 21 -8.07 -18.75 18.56
C CYS A 21 -7.25 -17.46 18.45
N ARG A 22 -6.03 -17.46 19.02
CA ARG A 22 -4.93 -16.66 18.50
C ARG A 22 -4.63 -17.25 17.12
N LYS A 23 -5.37 -16.80 16.13
CA LYS A 23 -4.88 -16.80 14.75
C LYS A 23 -3.64 -15.91 14.83
N ASN A 24 -2.47 -16.53 14.95
CA ASN A 24 -1.25 -15.84 14.59
C ASN A 24 -1.52 -15.32 13.18
N ALA A 25 -1.70 -14.01 13.04
CA ALA A 25 -1.46 -13.35 11.77
C ALA A 25 0.06 -13.49 11.58
N GLU A 26 0.46 -14.68 11.12
CA GLU A 26 1.79 -14.95 10.64
C GLU A 26 1.97 -13.93 9.53
N SER A 27 2.84 -12.94 9.77
CA SER A 27 3.33 -12.04 8.73
C SER A 27 3.55 -12.89 7.50
N ALA A 28 2.84 -12.57 6.42
CA ALA A 28 2.88 -13.35 5.19
C ALA A 28 4.33 -13.76 4.91
N LYS A 29 4.59 -15.07 4.87
CA LYS A 29 5.93 -15.59 4.58
C LYS A 29 6.47 -14.84 3.37
N ALA A 30 7.71 -14.35 3.47
CA ALA A 30 8.37 -13.64 2.37
C ALA A 30 8.19 -14.45 1.08
N ASP A 31 7.56 -13.85 0.08
CA ASP A 31 7.28 -14.52 -1.20
C ASP A 31 8.64 -14.91 -1.84
N PRO A 32 8.90 -16.21 -2.05
CA PRO A 32 10.17 -16.68 -2.60
C PRO A 32 10.49 -16.11 -3.99
N LEU A 33 9.50 -15.52 -4.67
CA LEU A 33 9.61 -14.98 -6.01
C LEU A 33 9.71 -13.44 -6.05
N LEU A 34 9.79 -12.76 -4.91
CA LEU A 34 9.83 -11.28 -4.86
C LEU A 34 10.98 -10.66 -5.67
N SER A 35 12.10 -11.36 -5.86
CA SER A 35 13.21 -10.87 -6.71
C SER A 35 13.27 -11.53 -8.09
N ALA A 36 12.31 -12.41 -8.42
CA ALA A 36 12.34 -13.20 -9.65
C ALA A 36 11.85 -12.40 -10.87
N TYR A 37 11.07 -11.34 -10.65
CA TYR A 37 10.46 -10.57 -11.74
C TYR A 37 11.26 -9.32 -12.10
N ASP A 38 11.52 -8.44 -11.14
CA ASP A 38 12.30 -7.22 -11.35
C ASP A 38 12.78 -6.66 -9.99
N THR A 39 13.62 -5.63 -10.05
CA THR A 39 14.07 -4.85 -8.91
C THR A 39 14.08 -3.36 -9.24
N GLU A 40 13.98 -2.49 -8.23
CA GLU A 40 14.12 -1.05 -8.38
C GLU A 40 15.21 -0.53 -7.44
N ALA A 41 16.08 0.35 -7.92
CA ALA A 41 17.05 1.01 -7.05
C ALA A 41 16.32 2.06 -6.21
N ASP A 42 16.66 2.17 -4.93
CA ASP A 42 16.17 3.27 -4.12
C ASP A 42 16.77 4.59 -4.60
N TRP A 43 15.93 5.54 -4.94
CA TRP A 43 16.38 6.84 -5.46
C TRP A 43 17.10 7.68 -4.40
N ASN A 44 16.91 7.38 -3.11
CA ASN A 44 17.56 8.05 -1.99
C ASN A 44 18.79 7.31 -1.45
N ASP A 45 18.97 6.04 -1.81
CA ASP A 45 20.11 5.21 -1.42
C ASP A 45 20.47 4.21 -2.52
N ALA A 46 21.49 4.55 -3.33
CA ALA A 46 21.91 3.71 -4.45
C ALA A 46 22.39 2.29 -4.06
N GLN A 47 22.64 2.03 -2.77
CA GLN A 47 23.01 0.70 -2.27
C GLN A 47 21.79 -0.15 -1.91
N HIS A 48 20.62 0.46 -1.74
CA HIS A 48 19.38 -0.22 -1.44
C HIS A 48 18.63 -0.59 -2.74
N VAL A 49 18.21 -1.85 -2.83
CA VAL A 49 17.46 -2.38 -3.97
C VAL A 49 16.16 -2.99 -3.47
N VAL A 50 15.04 -2.53 -4.05
CA VAL A 50 13.69 -2.99 -3.75
C VAL A 50 13.33 -4.15 -4.67
N PRO A 51 13.14 -5.37 -4.16
CA PRO A 51 12.65 -6.48 -4.97
C PRO A 51 11.17 -6.28 -5.31
N LEU A 52 10.77 -6.56 -6.55
CA LEU A 52 9.42 -6.34 -7.04
C LEU A 52 8.71 -7.65 -7.37
N SER A 53 7.50 -7.82 -6.83
CA SER A 53 6.56 -8.83 -7.29
C SER A 53 6.14 -8.60 -8.74
N PHE A 54 5.50 -9.59 -9.37
CA PHE A 54 4.99 -9.45 -10.73
C PHE A 54 4.13 -8.18 -10.93
N GLN A 55 3.20 -7.92 -10.02
CA GLN A 55 2.31 -6.74 -10.12
C GLN A 55 3.09 -5.42 -10.02
N GLN A 56 4.08 -5.36 -9.12
CA GLN A 56 4.92 -4.17 -8.94
C GLN A 56 5.83 -3.95 -10.17
N ALA A 57 6.37 -5.02 -10.76
CA ALA A 57 7.16 -4.95 -11.99
C ALA A 57 6.32 -4.43 -13.18
N GLN A 58 5.06 -4.86 -13.29
CA GLN A 58 4.14 -4.32 -14.29
C GLN A 58 3.87 -2.83 -14.05
N GLY A 59 3.71 -2.43 -12.79
CA GLY A 59 3.60 -1.01 -12.39
C GLY A 59 4.82 -0.19 -12.76
N LYS A 60 6.02 -0.71 -12.50
CA LYS A 60 7.30 -0.09 -12.87
C LYS A 60 7.37 0.19 -14.37
N ARG A 61 7.01 -0.80 -15.21
CA ARG A 61 6.99 -0.63 -16.67
C ARG A 61 6.10 0.55 -17.09
N ILE A 62 4.90 0.65 -16.53
CA ILE A 62 3.96 1.73 -16.86
C ILE A 62 4.48 3.07 -16.35
N PHE A 63 4.99 3.09 -15.11
CA PHE A 63 5.59 4.29 -14.51
C PHE A 63 6.68 4.90 -15.39
N TYR A 64 7.62 4.08 -15.86
CA TYR A 64 8.72 4.54 -16.73
C TYR A 64 8.28 4.99 -18.12
N GLN A 65 7.09 4.57 -18.57
CA GLN A 65 6.53 5.02 -19.84
C GLN A 65 5.73 6.31 -19.71
N GLN A 66 4.98 6.46 -18.61
CA GLN A 66 3.91 7.47 -18.50
C GLN A 66 4.20 8.54 -17.45
N CYS A 67 4.79 8.16 -16.31
CA CYS A 67 4.82 8.99 -15.10
C CYS A 67 6.20 9.60 -14.83
N VAL A 68 7.27 8.93 -15.26
CA VAL A 68 8.67 9.23 -14.90
C VAL A 68 9.07 10.69 -15.10
N TRP A 69 8.53 11.34 -16.13
CA TRP A 69 8.88 12.71 -16.53
C TRP A 69 8.50 13.78 -15.50
N CYS A 70 7.60 13.46 -14.57
CA CYS A 70 7.13 14.39 -13.53
C CYS A 70 7.31 13.85 -12.10
N HIS A 71 7.43 12.52 -11.95
CA HIS A 71 7.22 11.83 -10.68
C HIS A 71 8.42 10.99 -10.21
N ALA A 72 9.50 10.92 -11.00
CA ALA A 72 10.74 10.22 -10.68
C ALA A 72 11.82 11.14 -10.13
N ASP A 73 13.01 10.58 -9.86
CA ASP A 73 14.27 11.31 -9.61
C ASP A 73 14.20 12.22 -8.37
N SER A 74 14.74 11.71 -7.25
CA SER A 74 14.84 12.46 -5.99
C SER A 74 16.12 13.29 -5.88
N THR A 75 16.94 13.38 -6.93
CA THR A 75 18.06 14.32 -6.93
C THR A 75 17.57 15.78 -6.93
N PRO A 76 18.41 16.75 -6.58
CA PRO A 76 18.03 18.17 -6.65
C PRO A 76 17.63 18.64 -8.06
N ALA A 77 18.08 17.97 -9.11
CA ALA A 77 17.66 18.27 -10.48
C ALA A 77 16.20 17.88 -10.72
N GLY A 78 15.81 16.72 -10.18
CA GLY A 78 14.47 16.16 -10.32
C GLY A 78 14.10 15.84 -11.77
N PRO A 79 12.86 15.41 -12.01
CA PRO A 79 12.42 15.01 -13.33
C PRO A 79 12.09 16.25 -14.17
N SER A 80 12.38 16.19 -15.47
CA SER A 80 12.47 17.35 -16.35
C SER A 80 11.23 18.25 -16.40
N ASN A 81 10.03 17.71 -16.14
CA ASN A 81 8.77 18.42 -16.32
C ASN A 81 8.11 18.85 -15.00
N ARG A 82 8.76 18.63 -13.85
CA ARG A 82 8.13 18.83 -12.52
C ARG A 82 8.17 20.26 -12.00
N SER A 83 9.30 20.95 -12.11
CA SER A 83 9.57 22.20 -11.37
C SER A 83 8.66 23.37 -11.75
N ASN A 84 8.05 23.34 -12.94
CA ASN A 84 7.18 24.41 -13.46
C ASN A 84 5.68 24.16 -13.23
N LEU A 85 5.29 23.11 -12.49
CA LEU A 85 3.89 22.74 -12.28
C LEU A 85 3.35 23.30 -10.97
N THR A 86 2.08 23.72 -10.97
CA THR A 86 1.38 24.18 -9.76
C THR A 86 0.05 23.42 -9.60
N PRO A 87 -0.17 22.72 -8.47
CA PRO A 87 0.84 22.37 -7.47
C PRO A 87 1.94 21.48 -8.06
N VAL A 88 3.14 21.54 -7.47
CA VAL A 88 4.25 20.67 -7.83
C VAL A 88 3.87 19.23 -7.46
N PRO A 89 3.94 18.25 -8.39
CA PRO A 89 3.61 16.86 -8.07
C PRO A 89 4.59 16.26 -7.05
N PRO A 90 4.15 15.40 -6.12
CA PRO A 90 5.08 14.63 -5.29
C PRO A 90 5.88 13.63 -6.13
N LEU A 91 7.09 13.30 -5.67
CA LEU A 91 7.82 12.15 -6.21
C LEU A 91 7.16 10.86 -5.70
N LEU A 92 7.13 9.80 -6.50
CA LEU A 92 6.42 8.58 -6.08
C LEU A 92 7.14 7.78 -5.00
N ASN A 93 8.43 8.02 -4.78
CA ASN A 93 9.15 7.49 -3.62
C ASN A 93 8.98 8.37 -2.36
N ASP A 94 8.36 9.56 -2.43
CA ASP A 94 8.19 10.45 -1.27
C ASP A 94 7.04 9.99 -0.37
N ARG A 95 7.38 9.22 0.66
CA ARG A 95 6.43 8.77 1.67
C ARG A 95 5.84 9.91 2.50
N ALA A 96 6.58 10.99 2.76
CA ALA A 96 6.08 12.06 3.65
C ALA A 96 4.75 12.62 3.11
N THR A 97 4.63 12.66 1.79
CA THR A 97 3.40 13.07 1.10
C THR A 97 2.44 11.89 0.89
N LEU A 98 2.91 10.75 0.38
CA LEU A 98 2.02 9.73 -0.20
C LEU A 98 1.47 8.69 0.78
N ASN A 99 2.03 8.55 1.99
CA ASN A 99 1.55 7.53 2.93
C ASN A 99 0.20 7.86 3.57
N ALA A 100 -0.18 9.12 3.62
CA ALA A 100 -1.48 9.54 4.13
C ALA A 100 -2.62 9.29 3.13
N GLU A 101 -2.27 9.12 1.85
CA GLU A 101 -3.24 8.92 0.78
C GLU A 101 -3.69 7.46 0.73
N SER A 102 -5.00 7.23 0.54
CA SER A 102 -5.54 5.89 0.34
C SER A 102 -5.16 5.34 -1.04
N ASP A 103 -5.15 4.02 -1.19
CA ASP A 103 -4.97 3.40 -2.50
C ASP A 103 -6.09 3.79 -3.47
N GLU A 104 -7.30 4.02 -2.97
CA GLU A 104 -8.44 4.50 -3.76
C GLU A 104 -8.20 5.92 -4.29
N TYR A 105 -7.70 6.84 -3.45
CA TYR A 105 -7.32 8.17 -3.91
C TYR A 105 -6.23 8.11 -4.99
N MET A 106 -5.19 7.29 -4.76
CA MET A 106 -4.11 7.14 -5.75
C MET A 106 -4.59 6.52 -7.07
N GLN A 107 -5.51 5.55 -7.01
CA GLN A 107 -6.14 5.00 -8.22
C GLN A 107 -6.98 6.06 -8.94
N ASN A 108 -7.76 6.85 -8.20
CA ASN A 108 -8.62 7.90 -8.75
C ASN A 108 -7.81 9.01 -9.40
N ILE A 109 -6.72 9.50 -8.79
CA ILE A 109 -5.91 10.56 -9.41
C ILE A 109 -5.18 10.08 -10.66
N VAL A 110 -4.74 8.82 -10.71
CA VAL A 110 -4.18 8.23 -11.95
C VAL A 110 -5.27 8.10 -13.02
N ALA A 111 -6.47 7.63 -12.65
CA ALA A 111 -7.56 7.42 -13.60
C ALA A 111 -8.13 8.74 -14.15
N LEU A 112 -8.39 9.71 -13.27
CA LEU A 112 -9.12 10.94 -13.55
C LEU A 112 -8.20 12.13 -13.85
N GLY A 113 -6.90 12.01 -13.57
CA GLY A 113 -5.92 13.06 -13.79
C GLY A 113 -6.00 14.18 -12.73
N GLY A 114 -5.07 15.13 -12.84
CA GLY A 114 -4.91 16.16 -11.81
C GLY A 114 -6.09 17.12 -11.73
N THR A 115 -6.62 17.58 -12.87
CA THR A 115 -7.74 18.54 -12.91
C THR A 115 -8.95 18.05 -12.13
N ALA A 116 -9.36 16.79 -12.33
CA ALA A 116 -10.53 16.21 -11.66
C ALA A 116 -10.33 16.09 -10.14
N MET A 117 -9.06 15.97 -9.70
CA MET A 117 -8.68 15.85 -8.30
C MET A 117 -8.22 17.17 -7.68
N GLY A 118 -8.44 18.31 -8.35
CA GLY A 118 -8.03 19.63 -7.86
C GLY A 118 -6.51 19.83 -7.78
N LYS A 119 -5.75 19.15 -8.66
CA LYS A 119 -4.29 19.23 -8.80
C LYS A 119 -3.93 19.80 -10.19
N SER A 120 -2.64 19.72 -10.56
CA SER A 120 -2.13 20.29 -11.81
C SER A 120 -2.82 19.69 -13.03
N ALA A 121 -3.30 20.53 -13.93
CA ALA A 121 -3.92 20.11 -15.18
C ALA A 121 -2.98 19.38 -16.14
N MET A 122 -1.66 19.43 -15.88
CA MET A 122 -0.65 18.71 -16.64
C MET A 122 -0.62 17.21 -16.33
N MET A 123 -1.23 16.76 -15.22
CA MET A 123 -1.35 15.33 -14.92
C MET A 123 -2.52 14.73 -15.73
N PRO A 124 -2.27 13.91 -16.76
CA PRO A 124 -3.31 13.43 -17.65
C PRO A 124 -4.26 12.41 -16.99
N PRO A 125 -5.52 12.29 -17.46
CA PRO A 125 -6.43 11.23 -17.04
C PRO A 125 -6.10 9.91 -17.75
N TYR A 126 -5.37 9.01 -17.08
CA TYR A 126 -4.94 7.75 -17.69
C TYR A 126 -6.03 6.68 -17.76
N GLY A 127 -7.21 6.89 -17.18
CA GLY A 127 -8.30 5.88 -17.14
C GLY A 127 -8.86 5.48 -18.50
N ARG A 128 -8.52 6.20 -19.58
CA ARG A 128 -8.86 5.84 -20.96
C ARG A 128 -7.75 5.06 -21.68
N MET A 129 -6.54 5.03 -21.12
CA MET A 129 -5.36 4.42 -21.70
C MET A 129 -4.93 3.17 -20.93
N LEU A 130 -5.15 3.16 -19.62
CA LEU A 130 -4.80 2.07 -18.71
C LEU A 130 -6.07 1.39 -18.20
N SER A 131 -6.03 0.07 -18.13
CA SER A 131 -7.02 -0.73 -17.43
C SER A 131 -6.96 -0.50 -15.91
N ALA A 132 -8.03 -0.86 -15.20
CA ALA A 132 -8.05 -0.77 -13.74
C ALA A 132 -6.94 -1.60 -13.07
N GLU A 133 -6.54 -2.73 -13.66
CA GLU A 133 -5.44 -3.56 -13.14
C GLU A 133 -4.07 -2.90 -13.36
N GLU A 134 -3.87 -2.24 -14.50
CA GLU A 134 -2.65 -1.48 -14.77
C GLU A 134 -2.52 -0.29 -13.81
N ILE A 135 -3.62 0.41 -13.51
CA ILE A 135 -3.64 1.49 -12.51
C ILE A 135 -3.31 0.95 -11.11
N ARG A 136 -3.91 -0.17 -10.70
CA ARG A 136 -3.55 -0.85 -9.45
C ARG A 136 -2.07 -1.24 -9.41
N SER A 137 -1.52 -1.69 -10.54
CA SER A 137 -0.11 -2.06 -10.65
C SER A 137 0.80 -0.86 -10.45
N VAL A 138 0.48 0.31 -11.02
CA VAL A 138 1.21 1.57 -10.77
C VAL A 138 1.19 1.92 -9.29
N VAL A 139 0.02 1.84 -8.63
CA VAL A 139 -0.11 2.09 -7.19
C VAL A 139 0.73 1.10 -6.38
N ALA A 140 0.70 -0.18 -6.73
CA ALA A 140 1.51 -1.21 -6.07
C ALA A 140 3.02 -0.91 -6.18
N PHE A 141 3.48 -0.47 -7.36
CA PHE A 141 4.86 -0.03 -7.56
C PHE A 141 5.19 1.19 -6.69
N THR A 142 4.33 2.22 -6.68
CA THR A 142 4.48 3.41 -5.81
C THR A 142 4.63 3.02 -4.34
N ARG A 143 3.81 2.07 -3.85
CA ARG A 143 3.93 1.58 -2.47
C ARG A 143 5.22 0.82 -2.20
N ALA A 144 5.72 0.08 -3.19
CA ALA A 144 6.95 -0.70 -3.07
C ALA A 144 8.19 0.19 -2.92
N ILE A 145 8.26 1.29 -3.67
CA ILE A 145 9.42 2.19 -3.71
C ILE A 145 9.34 3.34 -2.70
N ALA A 146 8.28 3.39 -1.89
CA ALA A 146 8.08 4.46 -0.93
C ALA A 146 9.23 4.49 0.09
N GLN A 147 9.80 5.68 0.31
CA GLN A 147 10.84 5.91 1.31
C GLN A 147 10.46 7.02 2.30
N PRO A 148 10.36 6.72 3.62
CA PRO A 148 10.55 5.38 4.21
C PRO A 148 9.50 4.33 3.76
N PRO A 149 9.59 3.04 4.13
CA PRO A 149 8.68 2.01 3.60
C PRO A 149 7.19 2.23 3.91
N TYR A 150 6.31 1.92 2.96
CA TYR A 150 4.86 1.98 3.15
C TYR A 150 4.40 1.06 4.29
N GLN A 151 3.46 1.54 5.11
CA GLN A 151 2.81 0.75 6.14
C GLN A 151 1.31 0.70 5.81
N PRO A 152 0.80 -0.46 5.37
CA PRO A 152 -0.62 -0.60 5.10
C PRO A 152 -1.46 -0.30 6.35
N PRO A 153 -2.65 0.29 6.21
CA PRO A 153 -3.55 0.47 7.33
C PRO A 153 -3.89 -0.88 7.97
N ALA A 154 -4.02 -0.90 9.31
CA ALA A 154 -4.25 -2.13 10.08
C ALA A 154 -5.56 -2.87 9.72
N ARG A 155 -6.49 -2.19 9.06
CA ARG A 155 -7.65 -2.78 8.39
C ARG A 155 -7.52 -2.50 6.90
N ALA A 156 -7.71 -3.53 6.07
CA ALA A 156 -7.94 -3.29 4.64
C ALA A 156 -9.10 -2.31 4.52
N GLU A 157 -8.87 -1.17 3.86
CA GLU A 157 -9.94 -0.23 3.59
C GLU A 157 -11.01 -0.97 2.78
N SER A 158 -12.25 -0.95 3.27
CA SER A 158 -13.35 -1.49 2.48
C SER A 158 -13.43 -0.68 1.20
N GLN A 159 -13.56 -1.35 0.06
CA GLN A 159 -13.79 -0.74 -1.27
C GLN A 159 -15.11 0.07 -1.34
N TYR A 160 -15.78 0.20 -0.21
CA TYR A 160 -16.92 1.04 0.07
C TYR A 160 -16.59 1.82 1.34
N SER A 161 -16.05 3.04 1.18
CA SER A 161 -15.98 3.96 2.31
C SER A 161 -17.38 4.54 2.52
N ALA A 162 -17.95 4.34 3.71
CA ALA A 162 -19.24 4.92 4.08
C ALA A 162 -19.08 6.42 4.35
N LYS A 163 -19.24 7.25 3.30
CA LYS A 163 -20.04 8.49 3.24
C LYS A 163 -19.67 9.35 2.05
#